data_AF-A0A1G6NUU4-F1
#
_entry.id   AF-A0A1G6NUU4-F1
#
_cell.length_a   1.000
_cell.length_b   1.000
_cell.length_c   1.000
_cell.angle_alpha   90.00
_cell.angle_beta   90.00
_cell.angle_gamma   90.00
#
_symmetry.space_group_name_H-M   'P 1'
#
loop_
_entity.id
_entity.type
_entity.pdbx_description
1 polymer ?
#
loop_
_entity_poly.entity_id
_entity_poly.type
_entity_poly.pdbx_seq_one_letter_code
_entity_poly.pdbx_strand_id
1 'polypeptide(L)'
;MAIRVQVTMTNRLGELTDEIRARLISGENKAAERGLTLSRQMVPLDTGNLSGSGTVEPAVDPEEGAGIVYDTPYAARLHEHPEYDFSKDSNPNAQGKWVENAVVQNKKELGDIIRNEVQGG
;
A
#
# COMPACT_ATOMS: atom_id res chain seq x y z
N MET A 1 -25.44 -32.63 -43.44
CA MET A 1 -25.60 -31.17 -43.26
C MET A 1 -24.60 -30.75 -42.18
N ALA A 2 -23.51 -30.07 -42.53
CA ALA A 2 -22.49 -29.66 -41.57
C ALA A 2 -22.82 -28.27 -41.03
N ILE A 3 -23.20 -28.18 -39.75
CA ILE A 3 -23.41 -26.90 -39.07
C ILE A 3 -22.03 -26.30 -38.80
N ARG A 4 -21.66 -25.27 -39.57
CA ARG A 4 -20.53 -24.42 -39.22
C ARG A 4 -20.99 -23.45 -38.15
N VAL A 5 -20.68 -23.75 -36.89
CA VAL A 5 -20.79 -22.75 -35.82
C VAL A 5 -19.64 -21.78 -36.02
N GLN A 6 -19.95 -20.53 -36.37
CA GLN A 6 -18.98 -19.45 -36.25
C GLN A 6 -18.74 -19.21 -34.77
N VAL A 7 -17.53 -19.52 -34.29
CA VAL A 7 -17.06 -19.05 -32.99
C VAL A 7 -16.86 -17.55 -33.13
N THR A 8 -17.87 -16.75 -32.78
CA THR A 8 -17.70 -15.32 -32.55
C THR A 8 -16.56 -15.19 -31.55
N MET A 9 -15.46 -14.52 -31.92
CA MET A 9 -14.35 -14.21 -31.02
C MET A 9 -14.91 -13.63 -29.73
N THR A 10 -15.07 -14.49 -28.74
CA THR A 10 -15.58 -14.14 -27.43
C THR A 10 -14.39 -13.58 -26.69
N ASN A 11 -14.09 -12.30 -26.92
CA ASN A 11 -12.97 -11.62 -26.29
C ASN A 11 -13.28 -11.33 -24.80
N ARG A 12 -13.53 -12.38 -24.02
CA ARG A 12 -13.66 -12.32 -22.55
C ARG A 12 -12.33 -12.07 -21.85
N LEU A 13 -11.22 -12.12 -22.59
CA LEU A 13 -9.90 -11.80 -22.05
C LEU A 13 -9.79 -10.33 -21.63
N GLY A 14 -10.48 -9.42 -22.33
CA GLY A 14 -10.59 -8.01 -21.93
C GLY A 14 -11.29 -7.85 -20.59
N GLU A 15 -12.50 -8.39 -20.46
CA GLU A 15 -13.29 -8.37 -19.22
C GLU A 15 -12.54 -9.03 -18.04
N LEU A 16 -11.88 -10.16 -18.28
CA LEU A 16 -11.04 -10.82 -17.28
C LEU A 16 -9.86 -9.95 -16.85
N THR A 17 -9.24 -9.23 -17.80
CA THR A 17 -8.12 -8.33 -17.50
C THR A 17 -8.58 -7.14 -16.66
N ASP A 18 -9.74 -6.57 -16.99
CA ASP A 18 -10.34 -5.46 -16.24
C ASP A 18 -10.72 -5.89 -14.82
N GLU A 19 -11.26 -7.10 -14.66
CA GLU A 19 -11.56 -7.68 -13.35
C GLU A 19 -10.29 -7.91 -12.51
N ILE A 20 -9.25 -8.50 -13.10
CA ILE A 20 -7.96 -8.70 -12.42
C ILE A 20 -7.34 -7.36 -12.01
N ARG A 21 -7.42 -6.33 -12.87
CA ARG A 21 -6.95 -4.97 -12.57
C ARG A 21 -7.73 -4.33 -11.42
N ALA A 22 -9.05 -4.47 -11.41
CA ALA A 22 -9.88 -3.97 -10.32
C ALA A 22 -9.54 -4.64 -8.98
N ARG A 23 -9.30 -5.96 -9.00
CA ARG A 23 -8.85 -6.70 -7.80
C ARG A 23 -7.44 -6.31 -7.37
N LEU A 24 -6.54 -6.05 -8.33
CA LEU A 24 -5.20 -5.55 -8.05
C LEU A 24 -5.25 -4.21 -7.31
N ILE A 25 -6.04 -3.23 -7.80
CA ILE A 25 -6.28 -1.96 -7.11
C ILE A 25 -6.80 -2.20 -5.67
N SER A 26 -7.78 -3.09 -5.51
CA SER A 26 -8.30 -3.41 -4.17
C SER A 26 -7.23 -4.02 -3.25
N GLY A 27 -6.40 -4.90 -3.78
CA GLY A 27 -5.30 -5.54 -3.06
C GLY A 27 -4.23 -4.54 -2.65
N GLU A 28 -3.87 -3.62 -3.55
CA GLU A 28 -2.92 -2.53 -3.28
C GLU A 28 -3.43 -1.59 -2.19
N ASN A 29 -4.71 -1.20 -2.25
CA ASN A 29 -5.34 -0.36 -1.23
C ASN A 29 -5.33 -1.03 0.15
N LYS A 30 -5.66 -2.33 0.21
CA LYS A 30 -5.60 -3.12 1.45
C LYS A 30 -4.17 -3.25 1.98
N ALA A 31 -3.20 -3.46 1.08
CA ALA A 31 -1.80 -3.51 1.45
C ALA A 31 -1.29 -2.16 1.95
N ALA A 32 -1.70 -1.04 1.34
CA ALA A 32 -1.35 0.29 1.79
C ALA A 32 -1.92 0.61 3.17
N GLU A 33 -3.16 0.24 3.47
CA GLU A 33 -3.76 0.37 4.81
C GLU A 33 -2.99 -0.43 5.87
N ARG A 34 -2.56 -1.64 5.49
CA ARG A 34 -1.70 -2.44 6.35
C ARG A 34 -0.33 -1.80 6.53
N GLY A 35 0.27 -1.30 5.46
CA GLY A 35 1.53 -0.59 5.48
C GLY A 35 1.49 0.66 6.35
N LEU A 36 0.41 1.45 6.29
CA LEU A 36 0.17 2.60 7.15
C LEU A 36 0.09 2.19 8.63
N THR A 37 -0.58 1.08 8.92
CA THR A 37 -0.65 0.55 10.29
C THR A 37 0.73 0.15 10.81
N LEU A 38 1.57 -0.45 9.95
CA LEU A 38 2.94 -0.83 10.30
C LEU A 38 3.85 0.41 10.45
N SER A 39 3.72 1.40 9.58
CA SER A 39 4.50 2.65 9.63
C SER A 39 4.19 3.45 10.90
N ARG A 40 2.94 3.44 11.37
CA ARG A 40 2.54 4.02 12.67
C ARG A 40 3.24 3.38 13.86
N GLN A 41 3.74 2.15 13.77
CA GLN A 41 4.52 1.53 14.84
C GLN A 41 5.97 2.02 14.90
N MET A 42 6.44 2.69 13.85
CA MET A 42 7.82 3.18 13.72
C MET A 42 7.91 4.71 13.74
N VAL A 43 6.76 5.39 13.69
CA VAL A 43 6.69 6.86 13.66
C VAL A 43 7.21 7.47 14.97
N PRO A 44 8.06 8.50 14.91
CA PRO A 44 8.44 9.28 16.09
C PRO A 44 7.21 9.98 16.70
N LEU A 45 7.03 9.85 18.02
CA LEU A 45 5.87 10.38 18.76
C LEU A 45 6.18 11.64 19.59
N ASP A 46 7.35 12.26 19.38
CA ASP A 46 7.88 13.33 20.24
C ASP A 46 6.99 14.59 20.29
N THR A 47 6.21 14.83 19.24
CA THR A 47 5.21 15.90 19.16
C THR A 47 3.92 15.33 18.56
N GLY A 48 2.79 15.60 19.23
CA GLY A 48 1.49 14.99 18.92
C GLY A 48 0.99 15.15 17.48
N ASN A 49 -0.05 14.35 17.16
CA ASN A 49 -0.75 14.17 15.89
C ASN A 49 0.00 13.50 14.71
N LEU A 50 1.32 13.31 14.73
CA LEU A 50 2.03 12.69 13.59
C LEU A 50 1.61 11.24 13.33
N SER A 51 1.42 10.44 14.36
CA SER A 51 0.97 9.05 14.22
C SER A 51 -0.44 8.95 13.66
N GLY A 52 -1.30 9.93 13.96
CA GLY A 52 -2.67 10.01 13.48
C GLY A 52 -2.82 10.66 12.10
N SER A 53 -1.83 11.44 11.63
CA SER A 53 -1.91 12.17 10.36
C SER A 53 -1.61 11.31 9.13
N GLY A 54 -1.08 10.10 9.34
CA GLY A 54 -0.83 9.17 8.23
C GLY A 54 -2.14 8.73 7.58
N THR A 55 -2.22 8.83 6.26
CA THR A 55 -3.38 8.48 5.43
C THR A 55 -2.94 7.63 4.24
N VAL A 56 -3.84 6.79 3.74
CA VAL A 56 -3.65 6.10 2.46
C VAL A 56 -4.24 6.95 1.35
N GLU A 57 -3.46 7.15 0.30
CA GLU A 57 -3.95 7.63 -0.99
C GLU A 57 -4.28 6.39 -1.84
N PRO A 58 -5.57 6.10 -2.08
CA PRO A 58 -5.96 4.88 -2.76
C PRO A 58 -5.52 4.91 -4.23
N ALA A 59 -5.06 3.76 -4.73
CA ALA A 59 -4.77 3.54 -6.13
C ALA A 59 -6.04 3.76 -6.96
N VAL A 60 -5.94 4.60 -8.00
CA VAL A 60 -6.95 4.75 -9.05
C VAL A 60 -6.59 3.91 -10.27
N ASP A 61 -5.30 3.69 -10.48
CA ASP A 61 -4.73 2.87 -11.53
C ASP A 61 -3.69 1.89 -10.93
N PRO A 62 -3.65 0.61 -11.36
CA PRO A 62 -2.70 -0.37 -10.84
C PRO A 62 -1.23 -0.05 -11.18
N GLU A 63 -0.94 0.83 -12.13
CA GLU A 63 0.43 1.26 -12.45
C GLU A 63 0.91 2.38 -11.51
N GLU A 64 -0.01 3.24 -11.05
CA GLU A 64 0.29 4.30 -10.07
C GLU A 64 0.41 3.73 -8.64
N GLY A 65 -0.42 2.73 -8.33
CA GLY A 65 -0.45 2.08 -7.03
C GLY A 65 -0.98 2.98 -5.90
N ALA A 66 -1.06 2.41 -4.69
CA ALA A 66 -1.54 3.12 -3.52
C ALA A 66 -0.38 3.77 -2.74
N GLY A 67 -0.60 4.99 -2.24
CA GLY A 67 0.37 5.78 -1.48
C GLY A 67 0.12 5.77 0.03
N ILE A 68 1.18 5.87 0.83
CA ILE A 68 1.10 6.18 2.26
C ILE A 68 1.66 7.58 2.47
N VAL A 69 0.81 8.49 2.95
CA VAL A 69 1.12 9.93 3.01
C VAL A 69 1.08 10.42 4.46
N TYR A 70 2.08 11.20 4.85
CA TYR A 70 2.11 11.96 6.10
C TYR A 70 2.25 13.45 5.75
N ASP A 71 1.13 14.17 5.67
CA ASP A 71 1.08 15.58 5.27
C ASP A 71 1.10 16.54 6.47
N THR A 72 2.17 16.48 7.26
CA THR A 72 2.40 17.50 8.29
C THR A 72 3.70 18.25 7.98
N PRO A 73 3.81 19.55 8.34
CA PRO A 73 4.98 20.38 7.99
C PRO A 73 6.33 19.83 8.48
N TYR A 74 6.30 18.95 9.47
CA TYR A 74 7.47 18.34 10.08
C TYR A 74 7.64 16.86 9.69
N ALA A 75 6.65 16.20 9.08
CA ALA A 75 6.74 14.79 8.65
C ALA A 75 7.90 14.58 7.67
N ALA A 76 7.97 15.36 6.59
CA ALA A 76 9.03 15.23 5.59
C ALA A 76 10.43 15.39 6.21
N ARG A 77 10.59 16.35 7.13
CA ARG A 77 11.85 16.56 7.84
C ARG A 77 12.21 15.36 8.72
N LEU A 78 11.28 14.86 9.53
CA LEU A 78 11.60 13.71 10.39
C LEU A 78 11.82 12.44 9.57
N HIS A 79 11.12 12.29 8.44
CA HIS A 79 11.20 11.11 7.59
C HIS A 79 12.55 11.01 6.87
N GLU A 80 13.01 12.11 6.25
CA GLU A 80 14.23 12.12 5.45
C GLU A 80 15.53 12.30 6.25
N HIS A 81 15.44 12.50 7.56
CA HIS A 81 16.60 12.68 8.45
C HIS A 81 16.72 11.53 9.48
N PRO A 82 17.09 10.30 9.05
CA PRO A 82 17.28 9.17 9.95
C PRO A 82 18.44 9.34 10.95
N GLU A 83 19.32 10.33 10.75
CA GLU A 83 20.42 10.67 11.65
C GLU A 83 19.98 11.35 12.95
N TYR A 84 18.71 11.76 13.07
CA TYR A 84 18.20 12.36 14.30
C TYR A 84 18.10 11.33 15.44
N ASP A 85 18.37 11.80 16.66
CA ASP A 85 18.19 11.02 17.87
C ASP A 85 16.70 11.07 18.27
N PHE A 86 15.91 10.16 17.70
CA PHE A 86 14.49 10.08 17.98
C PHE A 86 14.27 9.58 19.41
N SER A 87 13.47 10.32 20.20
CA SER A 87 13.06 9.84 21.51
C SER A 87 12.34 8.50 21.41
N LYS A 88 12.80 7.54 22.21
CA LYS A 88 12.25 6.18 22.30
C LYS A 88 11.32 6.00 23.50
N ASP A 89 11.07 7.05 24.26
CA ASP A 89 10.26 7.01 25.47
C ASP A 89 8.81 6.62 25.18
N SER A 90 8.24 7.16 24.10
CA SER A 90 6.86 6.86 23.67
C SER A 90 6.77 5.74 22.63
N ASN A 91 7.79 5.61 21.78
CA ASN A 91 7.86 4.55 20.78
C ASN A 91 9.29 3.98 20.71
N PRO A 92 9.54 2.77 21.25
CA PRO A 92 10.85 2.13 21.20
C PRO A 92 11.40 1.92 19.79
N ASN A 93 10.51 1.87 18.79
CA ASN A 93 10.84 1.65 17.38
C ASN A 93 10.88 2.96 16.56
N ALA A 94 10.83 4.12 17.22
CA ALA A 94 10.92 5.43 16.58
C ALA A 94 12.20 5.54 15.74
N GLN A 95 12.04 5.85 14.46
CA GLN A 95 13.13 6.00 13.50
C GLN A 95 12.71 6.87 12.33
N GLY A 96 13.68 7.44 11.61
CA GLY A 96 13.46 8.06 10.31
C GLY A 96 13.10 7.00 9.26
N LYS A 97 12.68 7.45 8.07
CA LYS A 97 12.25 6.57 6.97
C LYS A 97 11.22 5.51 7.38
N TRP A 98 10.37 5.81 8.37
CA TRP A 98 9.46 4.84 8.97
C TRP A 98 8.45 4.27 7.96
N VAL A 99 8.05 5.03 6.93
CA VAL A 99 7.16 4.54 5.87
C VAL A 99 7.90 3.54 4.99
N GLU A 100 9.07 3.92 4.49
CA GLU A 100 9.93 3.07 3.66
C GLU A 100 10.29 1.77 4.40
N ASN A 101 10.74 1.89 5.65
CA ASN A 101 11.14 0.74 6.46
C ASN A 101 9.96 -0.18 6.76
N ALA A 102 8.77 0.35 7.05
CA ALA A 102 7.58 -0.47 7.25
C ALA A 102 7.21 -1.26 5.99
N VAL A 103 7.28 -0.66 4.81
CA VAL A 103 6.96 -1.36 3.55
C VAL A 103 8.03 -2.39 3.20
N VAL A 104 9.32 -2.03 3.30
CA VAL A 104 10.43 -2.91 2.94
C VAL A 104 10.51 -4.12 3.88
N GLN A 105 10.41 -3.91 5.19
CA GLN A 105 10.48 -4.98 6.19
C GLN A 105 9.29 -5.95 6.08
N ASN A 106 8.11 -5.45 5.68
CA ASN A 106 6.90 -6.25 5.59
C ASN A 106 6.51 -6.59 4.14
N LYS A 107 7.45 -6.46 3.18
CA LYS A 107 7.21 -6.68 1.75
C LYS A 107 6.49 -8.01 1.46
N LYS A 108 6.85 -9.07 2.18
CA LYS A 108 6.22 -10.38 2.02
C LYS A 108 4.75 -10.35 2.43
N GLU A 109 4.45 -9.84 3.63
CA GLU A 109 3.09 -9.73 4.15
C GLU A 109 2.20 -8.87 3.24
N LEU A 110 2.71 -7.71 2.82
CA LEU A 110 1.99 -6.80 1.92
C LEU A 110 1.75 -7.44 0.55
N GLY A 111 2.75 -8.12 -0.01
CA GLY A 111 2.62 -8.84 -1.27
C GLY A 111 1.65 -10.03 -1.19
N ASP A 112 1.55 -10.69 -0.03
CA ASP A 112 0.60 -11.77 0.19
C ASP A 112 -0.85 -11.25 0.25
N ILE A 113 -1.08 -10.06 0.81
CA ILE A 113 -2.39 -9.38 0.79
C ILE A 113 -2.83 -9.13 -0.66
N ILE A 114 -1.95 -8.55 -1.48
CA ILE A 114 -2.25 -8.27 -2.89
C ILE A 114 -2.54 -9.59 -3.65
N ARG A 115 -1.71 -10.61 -3.44
CA ARG A 115 -1.88 -11.90 -4.12
C ARG A 115 -3.20 -12.57 -3.76
N ASN A 116 -3.57 -12.58 -2.49
CA ASN A 116 -4.81 -13.19 -2.02
C ASN A 116 -6.04 -12.47 -2.61
N GLU A 117 -5.99 -11.16 -2.75
CA GLU A 117 -7.08 -10.40 -3.37
C GLU A 117 -7.25 -10.71 -4.85
N VAL A 118 -6.13 -10.80 -5.59
CA VAL A 118 -6.15 -11.13 -7.03
C VAL A 118 -6.64 -12.56 -7.27
N GLN A 119 -6.20 -13.52 -6.43
CA GLN A 119 -6.56 -14.94 -6.55
C GLN A 119 -7.95 -15.28 -6.00
N GLY A 120 -8.53 -14.42 -5.16
CA GLY A 120 -9.70 -14.72 -4.34
C GLY A 120 -11.07 -14.67 -5.04
N GLY A 121 -11.14 -14.63 -6.36
CA GLY A 121 -12.42 -14.67 -7.06
C GLY A 121 -12.38 -15.30 -8.43
#